data_AF-A0A9D1Q0M9-F1
#
_entry.id   AF-A0A9D1Q0M9-F1
#
_cell.length_a   1.000
_cell.length_b   1.000
_cell.length_c   1.000
_cell.angle_alpha   90.00
_cell.angle_beta   90.00
_cell.angle_gamma   90.00
#
_symmetry.space_group_name_H-M   'P 1'
#
loop_
_entity.id
_entity.type
_entity.pdbx_description
1 polymer ?
#
loop_
_entity_poly.entity_id
_entity_poly.type
_entity_poly.pdbx_seq_one_letter_code
_entity_poly.pdbx_strand_id
1 'polypeptide(L)'
;MDATYKRSLILLAAVLVAAAVCFYTNTVFPDALAEETAAAAEEFGVDEALVRGVIFAESGYDTDAVSRAGASGPMQLMPSTREWVSKVTGIAADGTAMSEVRLGTAYLAYLLRRFGGVETALAAYNAGPANVERWLREGEEPYPETAAYVKRVLFARRVYARVF
;
A
#
# COMPACT_ATOMS: atom_id res chain seq x y z
N MET A 1 -21.90 -41.93 -19.29
CA MET A 1 -21.71 -40.49 -19.01
C MET A 1 -21.02 -39.87 -20.22
N ASP A 2 -21.74 -39.07 -21.02
CA ASP A 2 -21.24 -38.54 -22.30
C ASP A 2 -20.19 -37.43 -22.10
N ALA A 3 -19.27 -37.30 -23.06
CA ALA A 3 -18.19 -36.33 -23.09
C ALA A 3 -18.70 -34.88 -22.92
N THR A 4 -19.90 -34.59 -23.43
CA THR A 4 -20.57 -33.29 -23.28
C THR A 4 -20.85 -32.96 -21.81
N TYR A 5 -21.37 -33.92 -21.04
CA TYR A 5 -21.66 -33.74 -19.61
C TYR A 5 -20.40 -33.52 -18.77
N LYS A 6 -19.32 -34.27 -19.04
CA LYS A 6 -18.01 -34.06 -18.40
C LYS A 6 -17.44 -32.67 -18.70
N ARG A 7 -17.55 -32.19 -19.94
CA ARG A 7 -17.12 -30.84 -20.33
C ARG A 7 -17.92 -29.76 -19.61
N SER A 8 -19.24 -29.91 -19.52
CA SER A 8 -20.10 -28.95 -18.80
C SER A 8 -19.78 -28.90 -17.31
N LEU A 9 -19.48 -30.04 -16.67
CA LEU A 9 -19.04 -30.09 -15.26
C LEU A 9 -17.69 -29.38 -15.03
N ILE A 10 -16.72 -29.60 -15.92
CA ILE A 10 -15.41 -28.93 -15.85
C ILE A 10 -15.57 -27.42 -16.02
N LEU A 11 -16.38 -26.98 -16.98
CA LEU A 11 -16.66 -25.57 -17.21
C LEU A 11 -17.35 -24.93 -15.99
N LEU A 12 -18.35 -25.60 -15.42
CA LEU A 12 -19.03 -25.12 -14.22
C LEU A 12 -18.06 -25.02 -13.03
N ALA A 13 -17.22 -26.03 -12.81
CA ALA A 13 -16.21 -26.00 -11.76
C ALA A 13 -15.21 -24.85 -11.96
N ALA A 14 -14.75 -24.63 -13.19
CA ALA A 14 -13.85 -23.52 -13.50
C ALA A 14 -14.50 -22.15 -13.23
N VAL A 15 -15.77 -21.98 -13.59
CA VAL A 15 -16.53 -20.75 -13.31
C VAL A 15 -16.70 -20.52 -11.81
N LEU A 16 -17.05 -21.57 -11.04
CA LEU A 16 -17.21 -21.47 -9.59
C LEU A 16 -15.88 -21.15 -8.89
N VAL A 17 -14.77 -21.75 -9.34
CA VAL A 17 -13.43 -21.42 -8.83
C VAL A 17 -13.06 -19.98 -9.15
N ALA A 18 -13.30 -19.52 -10.38
CA ALA A 18 -13.04 -18.13 -10.76
C ALA A 18 -13.88 -17.14 -9.94
N ALA A 19 -15.17 -17.43 -9.73
CA ALA A 19 -16.06 -16.62 -8.91
C ALA A 19 -15.60 -16.58 -7.44
N ALA A 20 -15.20 -17.72 -6.87
CA ALA A 20 -14.68 -17.80 -5.51
C ALA A 20 -13.36 -17.04 -5.34
N VAL A 21 -12.45 -17.15 -6.31
CA VAL A 21 -11.20 -16.37 -6.34
C VAL A 21 -11.51 -14.88 -6.40
N CYS A 22 -12.40 -14.46 -7.30
CA CYS A 22 -12.78 -13.05 -7.46
C CYS A 22 -13.45 -12.48 -6.18
N PHE A 23 -14.33 -13.27 -5.55
CA PHE A 23 -14.93 -12.90 -4.27
C PHE A 23 -13.87 -12.77 -3.17
N TYR A 24 -12.96 -13.74 -3.05
CA TYR A 24 -11.88 -13.70 -2.07
C TYR A 24 -10.94 -12.51 -2.31
N THR A 25 -10.55 -12.24 -3.56
CA THR A 25 -9.68 -11.10 -3.88
C THR A 25 -10.36 -9.78 -3.59
N ASN A 26 -11.64 -9.58 -3.94
CA ASN A 26 -12.34 -8.32 -3.65
C ASN A 26 -12.59 -8.10 -2.15
N THR A 27 -12.74 -9.17 -1.38
CA THR A 27 -12.94 -9.06 0.07
C THR A 27 -11.64 -8.81 0.84
N VAL A 28 -10.51 -9.36 0.37
CA VAL A 28 -9.20 -9.20 1.02
C VAL A 28 -8.43 -7.99 0.48
N PHE A 29 -8.60 -7.64 -0.80
CA PHE A 29 -7.89 -6.54 -1.47
C PHE A 29 -8.91 -5.53 -2.03
N PRO A 30 -9.37 -4.58 -1.21
CA PRO A 30 -10.38 -3.61 -1.61
C PRO A 30 -9.86 -2.64 -2.68
N ASP A 31 -10.78 -2.17 -3.52
CA ASP A 31 -10.53 -1.11 -4.51
C ASP A 31 -11.14 0.24 -4.06
N ALA A 32 -11.37 0.41 -2.76
CA ALA A 32 -12.17 1.50 -2.19
C ALA A 32 -11.53 2.90 -2.25
N LEU A 33 -10.37 3.06 -2.92
CA LEU A 33 -9.64 4.31 -3.09
C LEU A 33 -8.99 4.38 -4.50
N ALA A 34 -9.64 3.81 -5.50
CA ALA A 34 -9.07 3.69 -6.84
C ALA A 34 -8.72 5.05 -7.46
N GLU A 35 -9.62 6.02 -7.36
CA GLU A 35 -9.44 7.35 -7.91
C GLU A 35 -8.33 8.12 -7.19
N GLU A 36 -8.30 8.06 -5.85
CA GLU A 36 -7.28 8.71 -5.02
C GLU A 36 -5.90 8.13 -5.27
N THR A 37 -5.79 6.80 -5.35
CA THR A 37 -4.50 6.13 -5.57
C THR A 37 -3.98 6.35 -6.98
N ALA A 38 -4.83 6.26 -8.01
CA ALA A 38 -4.44 6.55 -9.39
C ALA A 38 -3.98 8.01 -9.55
N ALA A 39 -4.75 8.98 -9.04
CA ALA A 39 -4.41 10.40 -9.14
C ALA A 39 -3.10 10.73 -8.40
N ALA A 40 -2.92 10.22 -7.18
CA ALA A 40 -1.69 10.46 -6.42
C ALA A 40 -0.47 9.74 -7.03
N ALA A 41 -0.65 8.51 -7.52
CA ALA A 41 0.41 7.75 -8.18
C ALA A 41 0.92 8.48 -9.43
N GLU A 42 0.01 9.00 -10.26
CA GLU A 42 0.33 9.81 -11.43
C GLU A 42 1.03 11.12 -11.02
N GLU A 43 0.47 11.86 -10.06
CA GLU A 43 1.01 13.15 -9.60
C GLU A 43 2.46 13.05 -9.12
N PHE A 44 2.80 11.98 -8.38
CA PHE A 44 4.13 11.83 -7.77
C PHE A 44 5.06 10.86 -8.49
N GLY A 45 4.62 10.26 -9.59
CA GLY A 45 5.39 9.30 -10.38
C GLY A 45 5.74 8.03 -9.60
N VAL A 46 4.78 7.50 -8.82
CA VAL A 46 4.91 6.28 -8.03
C VAL A 46 4.08 5.17 -8.66
N ASP A 47 4.55 3.92 -8.59
CA ASP A 47 3.75 2.75 -9.00
C ASP A 47 2.45 2.68 -8.17
N GLU A 48 1.28 2.78 -8.82
CA GLU A 48 -0.03 2.74 -8.16
C GLU A 48 -0.22 1.47 -7.32
N ALA A 49 0.24 0.32 -7.82
CA ALA A 49 0.16 -0.93 -7.08
C ALA A 49 1.01 -0.90 -5.80
N LEU A 50 2.10 -0.13 -5.78
CA LEU A 50 2.89 0.09 -4.57
C LEU A 50 2.15 0.98 -3.57
N VAL A 51 1.49 2.05 -4.03
CA VAL A 51 0.66 2.93 -3.17
C VAL A 51 -0.45 2.12 -2.50
N ARG A 52 -1.19 1.34 -3.29
CA ARG A 52 -2.23 0.41 -2.82
C ARG A 52 -1.68 -0.63 -1.83
N GLY A 53 -0.48 -1.15 -2.10
CA GLY A 53 0.22 -2.06 -1.20
C GLY A 53 0.56 -1.43 0.16
N VAL A 54 0.92 -0.14 0.18
CA VAL A 54 1.14 0.61 1.42
C VAL A 54 -0.17 0.80 2.19
N ILE A 55 -1.23 1.29 1.53
CA ILE A 55 -2.55 1.46 2.17
C ILE A 55 -3.04 0.15 2.80
N PHE A 56 -2.92 -0.96 2.06
CA PHE A 56 -3.28 -2.27 2.57
C PHE A 56 -2.51 -2.64 3.84
N ALA A 57 -1.20 -2.38 3.88
CA ALA A 57 -0.35 -2.75 5.00
C ALA A 57 -0.52 -1.82 6.22
N GLU A 58 -0.93 -0.58 6.01
CA GLU A 58 -1.09 0.46 7.03
C GLU A 58 -2.45 0.41 7.72
N SER A 59 -3.54 0.52 6.96
CA SER A 59 -4.90 0.61 7.51
C SER A 59 -5.84 -0.48 7.02
N GLY A 60 -5.43 -1.26 6.01
CA GLY A 60 -6.35 -2.20 5.35
C GLY A 60 -7.51 -1.48 4.66
N TYR A 61 -7.26 -0.28 4.12
CA TYR A 61 -8.25 0.62 3.49
C TYR A 61 -9.26 1.29 4.44
N ASP A 62 -9.06 1.21 5.75
CA ASP A 62 -9.79 2.06 6.68
C ASP A 62 -9.31 3.52 6.55
N THR A 63 -10.20 4.40 6.08
CA THR A 63 -9.92 5.83 5.88
C THR A 63 -9.91 6.62 7.19
N ASP A 64 -10.55 6.10 8.23
CA ASP A 64 -10.70 6.75 9.53
C ASP A 64 -9.77 6.14 10.59
N ALA A 65 -8.87 5.24 10.18
CA ALA A 65 -7.95 4.55 11.07
C ALA A 65 -7.07 5.53 11.86
N VAL A 66 -6.95 5.30 13.17
CA VAL A 66 -6.05 6.02 14.06
C VAL A 66 -5.29 5.03 14.95
N SER A 67 -3.96 5.03 14.85
CA SER A 67 -3.11 4.19 15.70
C SER A 67 -2.96 4.76 17.11
N ARG A 68 -2.47 3.94 18.05
CA ARG A 68 -2.15 4.39 19.42
C ARG A 68 -1.08 5.47 19.48
N ALA A 69 -0.18 5.52 18.49
CA ALA A 69 0.86 6.53 18.37
C ALA A 69 0.36 7.83 17.71
N GLY A 70 -0.86 7.84 17.17
CA GLY A 70 -1.47 8.99 16.52
C GLY A 70 -1.27 9.06 15.01
N ALA A 71 -0.66 8.05 14.37
CA ALA A 71 -0.74 7.90 12.93
C ALA A 71 -2.21 7.77 12.51
N SER A 72 -2.60 8.41 11.40
CA SER A 72 -4.01 8.41 10.97
C SER A 72 -4.19 8.35 9.45
N GLY A 73 -5.40 7.98 9.04
CA GLY A 73 -5.80 7.90 7.64
C GLY A 73 -5.34 6.62 6.93
N PRO A 74 -5.65 6.48 5.63
CA PRO A 74 -5.41 5.26 4.87
C PRO A 74 -3.92 4.90 4.71
N MET A 75 -3.03 5.90 4.78
CA MET A 75 -1.58 5.72 4.67
C MET A 75 -0.83 5.94 5.99
N GLN A 76 -1.56 6.03 7.12
CA GLN A 76 -1.05 6.12 8.49
C GLN A 76 0.14 7.09 8.65
N LEU A 77 0.01 8.33 8.17
CA LEU A 77 1.03 9.33 8.45
C LEU A 77 0.96 9.78 9.92
N MET A 78 2.13 9.85 10.55
CA MET A 78 2.30 10.53 11.84
C MET A 78 1.99 12.03 11.69
N PRO A 79 1.43 12.70 12.72
CA PRO A 79 1.06 14.11 12.63
C PRO A 79 2.22 15.03 12.19
N SER A 80 3.43 14.80 12.72
CA SER A 80 4.62 15.56 12.34
C SER A 80 5.04 15.32 10.89
N THR A 81 4.95 14.08 10.40
CA THR A 81 5.22 13.74 9.00
C THR A 81 4.19 14.39 8.09
N ARG A 82 2.89 14.29 8.41
CA ARG A 82 1.81 14.91 7.65
C ARG A 82 2.02 16.42 7.52
N GLU A 83 2.30 17.10 8.63
CA GLU A 83 2.54 18.54 8.64
C GLU A 83 3.77 18.91 7.81
N TRP A 84 4.86 18.14 7.92
CA TRP A 84 6.05 18.35 7.11
C TRP A 84 5.74 18.21 5.62
N VAL A 85 5.15 17.09 5.19
CA VAL A 85 4.81 16.85 3.77
C VAL A 85 3.91 17.96 3.25
N SER A 86 2.85 18.29 3.99
CA SER A 86 1.90 19.36 3.63
C SER A 86 2.61 20.69 3.37
N LYS A 87 3.57 21.08 4.22
CA LYS A 87 4.38 22.30 4.01
C LYS A 87 5.27 22.23 2.78
N VAL A 88 5.88 21.07 2.50
CA VAL A 88 6.81 20.93 1.36
C VAL A 88 6.06 20.84 0.03
N THR A 89 4.88 20.23 0.00
CA THR A 89 4.09 20.03 -1.22
C THR A 89 3.04 21.10 -1.47
N GLY A 90 2.62 21.83 -0.43
CA GLY A 90 1.47 22.74 -0.49
C GLY A 90 0.11 22.05 -0.47
N ILE A 91 0.07 20.72 -0.29
CA ILE A 91 -1.19 19.97 -0.18
C ILE A 91 -1.82 20.24 1.19
N ALA A 92 -3.09 20.62 1.23
CA ALA A 92 -3.82 20.82 2.47
C ALA A 92 -3.99 19.50 3.24
N ALA A 93 -3.69 19.51 4.54
CA ALA A 93 -3.97 18.40 5.45
C ALA A 93 -5.40 18.52 6.00
N ASP A 94 -6.41 18.41 5.12
CA ASP A 94 -7.82 18.59 5.45
C ASP A 94 -8.54 17.31 5.94
N GLY A 95 -7.82 16.17 5.95
CA GLY A 95 -8.33 14.88 6.43
C GLY A 95 -9.23 14.14 5.44
N THR A 96 -9.43 14.66 4.22
CA THR A 96 -10.13 13.91 3.17
C THR A 96 -9.29 12.72 2.70
N ALA A 97 -9.92 11.65 2.24
CA ALA A 97 -9.21 10.49 1.70
C ALA A 97 -8.25 10.88 0.57
N MET A 98 -8.68 11.78 -0.32
CA MET A 98 -7.85 12.33 -1.39
C MET A 98 -6.60 13.04 -0.84
N SER A 99 -6.73 13.93 0.15
CA SER A 99 -5.57 14.63 0.69
C SER A 99 -4.62 13.70 1.45
N GLU A 100 -5.15 12.77 2.25
CA GLU A 100 -4.34 11.81 3.01
C GLU A 100 -3.56 10.86 2.09
N VAL A 101 -4.19 10.35 1.01
CA VAL A 101 -3.50 9.50 0.01
C VAL A 101 -2.45 10.30 -0.76
N ARG A 102 -2.74 11.56 -1.14
CA ARG A 102 -1.74 12.42 -1.80
C ARG A 102 -0.55 12.71 -0.89
N LEU A 103 -0.77 13.06 0.37
CA LEU A 103 0.30 13.30 1.35
C LEU A 103 1.13 12.03 1.59
N GLY A 104 0.50 10.88 1.79
CA GLY A 104 1.20 9.61 1.97
C GLY A 104 2.01 9.21 0.75
N THR A 105 1.46 9.39 -0.46
CA THR A 105 2.14 9.08 -1.71
C THR A 105 3.31 10.04 -1.97
N ALA A 106 3.16 11.32 -1.66
CA ALA A 106 4.26 12.29 -1.74
C ALA A 106 5.40 11.92 -0.78
N TYR A 107 5.08 11.46 0.43
CA TYR A 107 6.09 10.98 1.39
C TYR A 107 6.80 9.72 0.88
N LEU A 108 6.05 8.76 0.35
CA LEU A 108 6.61 7.55 -0.26
C LEU A 108 7.53 7.89 -1.44
N ALA A 109 7.12 8.80 -2.32
CA ALA A 109 7.94 9.27 -3.45
C ALA A 109 9.24 9.93 -2.99
N TYR A 110 9.17 10.73 -1.92
CA TYR A 110 10.34 11.31 -1.28
C TYR A 110 11.32 10.23 -0.78
N LEU A 111 10.82 9.20 -0.10
CA LEU A 111 11.65 8.11 0.41
C LEU A 111 12.25 7.25 -0.71
N LEU A 112 11.47 6.96 -1.76
CA LEU A 112 11.96 6.26 -2.95
C LEU A 112 13.13 7.01 -3.60
N ARG A 113 13.03 8.33 -3.74
CA ARG A 113 14.14 9.16 -4.24
C ARG A 113 15.33 9.19 -3.29
N ARG A 114 15.09 9.26 -1.97
CA ARG A 114 16.16 9.34 -0.96
C ARG A 114 16.99 8.06 -0.89
N PHE A 115 16.34 6.89 -0.98
CA PHE A 115 16.99 5.60 -0.74
C PHE A 115 17.25 4.78 -2.02
N GLY A 116 16.62 5.10 -3.16
CA GLY A 116 16.83 4.44 -4.45
C GLY A 116 16.26 3.01 -4.56
N GLY A 117 16.08 2.31 -3.44
CA GLY A 117 15.49 0.96 -3.37
C GLY A 117 14.10 0.96 -2.74
N VAL A 118 13.17 0.22 -3.35
CA VAL A 118 11.78 0.10 -2.85
C VAL A 118 11.72 -0.48 -1.43
N GLU A 119 12.47 -1.55 -1.17
CA GLU A 119 12.48 -2.21 0.15
C GLU A 119 13.00 -1.28 1.25
N THR A 120 14.08 -0.55 0.96
CA THR A 120 14.68 0.43 1.87
C THR A 120 13.75 1.61 2.12
N ALA A 121 13.07 2.10 1.07
CA ALA A 121 12.09 3.18 1.18
C ALA A 121 10.88 2.75 2.03
N LEU A 122 10.38 1.52 1.86
CA LEU A 122 9.29 0.99 2.68
C LEU A 122 9.71 0.78 4.14
N ALA A 123 10.94 0.32 4.37
CA ALA A 123 11.48 0.24 5.72
C ALA A 123 11.56 1.64 6.36
N ALA A 124 11.96 2.66 5.61
CA ALA A 124 12.02 4.04 6.08
C ALA A 124 10.64 4.67 6.27
N TYR A 125 9.64 4.24 5.50
CA TYR A 125 8.26 4.67 5.67
C TYR A 125 7.73 4.22 7.04
N ASN A 126 7.94 2.95 7.39
CA ASN A 126 7.45 2.35 8.64
C ASN A 126 8.31 2.71 9.87
N ALA A 127 9.64 2.61 9.77
CA ALA A 127 10.54 2.79 10.91
C ALA A 127 11.11 4.22 11.02
N GLY A 128 10.87 5.07 10.02
CA GLY A 128 11.48 6.39 9.90
C GLY A 128 12.87 6.36 9.24
N PRO A 129 13.21 7.39 8.44
CA PRO A 129 14.45 7.43 7.66
C PRO A 129 15.71 7.43 8.52
N ALA A 130 15.68 8.03 9.71
CA ALA A 130 16.83 8.08 10.62
C ALA A 130 17.23 6.68 11.13
N ASN A 131 16.28 5.79 11.37
CA ASN A 131 16.57 4.41 11.77
C ASN A 131 17.20 3.65 10.61
N VAL A 132 16.66 3.78 9.40
CA VAL A 132 17.22 3.12 8.21
C VAL A 132 18.62 3.61 7.89
N GLU A 133 18.89 4.91 8.03
CA GLU A 133 20.24 5.46 7.85
C GLU A 133 21.23 4.90 8.87
N ARG A 134 20.81 4.75 10.14
CA ARG A 134 21.62 4.09 11.16
C ARG A 134 21.91 2.65 10.75
N TRP A 135 20.89 1.88 10.36
CA TRP A 135 21.03 0.48 9.95
C TRP A 135 22.00 0.32 8.79
N LEU A 136 21.87 1.14 7.74
CA LEU A 136 22.75 1.10 6.58
C LEU A 136 24.20 1.45 6.92
N ARG A 137 24.40 2.40 7.85
CA ARG A 137 25.75 2.82 8.29
C ARG A 137 26.41 1.79 9.19
N GLU A 138 25.65 1.16 10.08
CA GLU A 138 26.18 0.28 11.13
C GLU A 138 26.08 -1.21 10.77
N GLY A 139 25.39 -1.55 9.68
CA GLY A 139 25.14 -2.94 9.28
C GLY A 139 24.13 -3.64 10.19
N GLU A 140 23.23 -2.89 10.82
CA GLU A 140 22.17 -3.46 11.67
C GLU A 140 21.03 -4.04 10.82
N GLU A 141 20.38 -5.08 11.34
CA GLU A 141 19.16 -5.61 10.73
C GLU A 141 17.94 -4.72 11.04
N PRO A 142 16.96 -4.61 10.13
CA PRO A 142 15.71 -3.93 10.39
C PRO A 142 14.96 -4.56 11.58
N TYR A 143 14.13 -3.76 12.26
CA TYR A 143 13.21 -4.31 13.26
C TYR A 143 12.35 -5.43 12.64
N PRO A 144 12.08 -6.54 13.37
CA PRO A 144 11.27 -7.63 12.84
C PRO A 144 9.90 -7.20 12.32
N GLU A 145 9.28 -6.22 12.98
CA GLU A 145 8.02 -5.60 12.55
C GLU A 145 8.17 -4.89 11.19
N THR A 146 9.22 -4.10 11.01
CA THR A 146 9.53 -3.41 9.75
C THR A 146 9.81 -4.41 8.62
N ALA A 147 10.56 -5.49 8.90
CA ALA A 147 10.79 -6.53 7.91
C ALA A 147 9.47 -7.24 7.50
N ALA A 148 8.56 -7.46 8.45
CA ALA A 148 7.23 -8.01 8.16
C ALA A 148 6.35 -7.03 7.38
N TYR A 149 6.40 -5.74 7.71
CA TYR A 149 5.73 -4.66 6.99
C TYR A 149 6.14 -4.63 5.51
N VAL A 150 7.45 -4.61 5.22
CA VAL A 150 7.97 -4.60 3.84
C VAL A 150 7.45 -5.79 3.06
N LYS A 151 7.48 -7.00 3.65
CA LYS A 151 6.94 -8.22 3.02
C LYS A 151 5.44 -8.11 2.73
N ARG A 152 4.66 -7.54 3.65
CA ARG A 152 3.21 -7.33 3.49
C ARG A 152 2.89 -6.39 2.34
N VAL A 153 3.58 -5.25 2.26
CA VAL A 153 3.43 -4.28 1.16
C VAL A 153 3.78 -4.92 -0.19
N LEU A 154 4.92 -5.59 -0.29
CA LEU A 154 5.37 -6.21 -1.55
C LEU A 154 4.50 -7.40 -1.98
N PHE A 155 3.87 -8.09 -1.03
CA PHE A 155 2.86 -9.08 -1.34
C PHE A 155 1.60 -8.42 -1.93
N ALA A 156 1.05 -7.42 -1.26
CA ALA A 156 -0.14 -6.70 -1.72
C ALA A 156 0.09 -6.01 -3.07
N ARG A 157 1.24 -5.35 -3.28
CA ARG A 157 1.63 -4.77 -4.57
C ARG A 157 1.56 -5.78 -5.71
N ARG A 158 2.05 -7.00 -5.50
CA ARG A 158 2.02 -8.06 -6.52
C ARG A 158 0.61 -8.57 -6.83
N VAL A 159 -0.31 -8.46 -5.88
CA VAL A 159 -1.72 -8.79 -6.09
C VAL A 159 -2.37 -7.66 -6.89
N TYR A 160 -2.22 -6.41 -6.46
CA TYR A 160 -2.79 -5.25 -7.16
C TYR A 160 -2.31 -5.16 -8.60
N ALA A 161 -1.01 -5.34 -8.88
CA ALA A 161 -0.45 -5.29 -10.23
C ALA A 161 -0.88 -6.43 -11.19
N ARG A 162 -1.63 -7.43 -10.71
CA ARG A 162 -2.06 -8.58 -11.52
C ARG A 162 -3.57 -8.72 -11.62
N VAL A 163 -4.30 -8.20 -10.64
CA VAL A 163 -5.76 -8.35 -10.52
C VAL A 163 -6.48 -7.10 -11.02
N PHE A 164 -5.82 -5.94 -10.96
CA PHE A 164 -6.32 -4.63 -11.38
C PHE A 164 -5.38 -4.07 -12.46
#